data_AF-A0A2D2AUH3-F1
#
_entry.id   AF-A0A2D2AUH3-F1
#
_cell.length_a   1.000
_cell.length_b   1.000
_cell.length_c   1.000
_cell.angle_alpha   90.00
_cell.angle_beta   90.00
_cell.angle_gamma   90.00
#
_symmetry.space_group_name_H-M   'P 1'
#
loop_
_entity.id
_entity.type
_entity.pdbx_description
1 polymer ?
#
loop_
_entity_poly.entity_id
_entity_poly.type
_entity_poly.pdbx_seq_one_letter_code
_entity_poly.pdbx_strand_id
1 'polypeptide(L)'
;MRTRMAGLCGAMAVAAALSGCGGEGAADRAEPAAEAKPAEPPFGQTAAERRRAEAERRKAGLGTYWVKTDVATEHESPGGKVVNRIYYGQKLTVFEKRGDWYRTVEDGFVARWTRASQLTDREPPAKPAYAGPDGAVDPRIAKDAIPNPGEYGLTKADVDILHRGARRVLDTRPDCEGIESADKSVNKPDTYYVTCRIRGSVENVFFTKAEVASR
;
A
#
# COMPACT_ATOMS: atom_id res chain seq x y z
N MET A 1 -25.59 57.85 11.65
CA MET A 1 -25.99 58.34 10.30
C MET A 1 -25.06 59.48 9.91
N ARG A 2 -24.56 59.50 8.65
CA ARG A 2 -23.30 60.10 8.13
C ARG A 2 -22.22 59.01 8.00
N THR A 3 -21.58 58.72 6.86
CA THR A 3 -21.46 59.40 5.55
C THR A 3 -20.96 58.38 4.50
N ARG A 4 -21.50 58.42 3.26
CA ARG A 4 -20.88 58.44 1.89
C ARG A 4 -19.52 57.70 1.66
N MET A 5 -19.16 57.14 0.49
CA MET A 5 -19.57 57.38 -0.90
C MET A 5 -18.88 56.38 -1.86
N ALA A 6 -19.51 56.22 -3.04
CA ALA A 6 -18.95 56.07 -4.41
C ALA A 6 -17.96 54.92 -4.70
N GLY A 7 -18.17 54.06 -5.72
CA GLY A 7 -18.39 54.40 -7.14
C GLY A 7 -17.03 54.65 -7.82
N LEU A 8 -16.73 54.28 -9.07
CA LEU A 8 -17.48 53.79 -10.21
C LEU A 8 -16.42 53.30 -11.24
N CYS A 9 -16.86 52.48 -12.20
CA CYS A 9 -16.45 52.38 -13.61
C CYS A 9 -15.02 52.73 -14.09
N GLY A 10 -14.50 51.91 -15.00
CA GLY A 10 -13.57 52.39 -16.03
C GLY A 10 -12.83 51.31 -16.78
N ALA A 11 -13.41 50.82 -17.88
CA ALA A 11 -12.67 50.10 -18.91
C ALA A 11 -11.82 51.09 -19.73
N MET A 12 -10.58 50.72 -20.06
CA MET A 12 -9.92 51.18 -21.29
C MET A 12 -8.77 50.25 -21.66
N ALA A 13 -8.80 49.78 -22.91
CA ALA A 13 -7.68 49.13 -23.58
C ALA A 13 -6.70 50.20 -24.09
N VAL A 14 -5.40 49.93 -24.00
CA VAL A 14 -4.38 50.58 -24.83
C VAL A 14 -3.38 49.51 -25.25
N ALA A 15 -3.26 49.31 -26.56
CA ALA A 15 -2.16 48.60 -27.17
C ALA A 15 -1.02 49.60 -27.45
N ALA A 16 0.22 49.20 -27.18
CA ALA A 16 1.41 49.81 -27.75
C ALA A 16 2.48 48.74 -27.92
N ALA A 17 2.95 48.57 -29.16
CA ALA A 17 4.17 47.86 -29.50
C ALA A 17 5.36 48.85 -29.48
N LEU A 18 6.55 48.38 -29.11
CA LEU A 18 7.83 48.55 -29.83
C LEU A 18 9.02 48.01 -29.00
N SER A 19 9.74 47.09 -29.64
CA SER A 19 11.19 46.81 -29.68
C SER A 19 12.11 47.12 -28.48
N GLY A 20 12.85 46.09 -28.04
CA GLY A 20 14.12 46.23 -27.32
C GLY A 20 14.85 44.88 -27.15
N CYS A 21 16.03 44.74 -27.77
CA CYS A 21 16.91 43.58 -27.74
C CYS A 21 17.48 43.25 -26.35
N GLY A 22 17.79 41.98 -26.10
CA GLY A 22 18.80 41.61 -25.09
C GLY A 22 18.73 40.19 -24.55
N GLY A 23 19.73 39.37 -24.91
CA GLY A 23 20.45 38.55 -23.94
C GLY A 23 20.01 37.10 -23.76
N GLU A 24 20.85 36.20 -24.29
CA GLU A 24 20.87 34.76 -24.04
C GLU A 24 20.84 34.39 -22.55
N GLY A 25 20.03 33.39 -22.22
CA GLY A 25 20.02 32.70 -20.94
C GLY A 25 19.36 31.34 -21.15
N ALA A 26 20.16 30.37 -21.63
CA ALA A 26 19.74 28.99 -21.80
C ALA A 26 19.27 28.44 -20.44
N ALA A 27 17.95 28.34 -20.27
CA ALA A 27 17.35 27.61 -19.18
C ALA A 27 17.58 26.13 -19.45
N ASP A 28 18.56 25.58 -18.73
CA ASP A 28 18.84 24.15 -18.59
C ASP A 28 17.59 23.47 -17.98
N ARG A 29 16.65 23.11 -18.84
CA ARG A 29 15.49 22.31 -18.49
C ARG A 29 15.97 20.87 -18.47
N ALA A 30 16.42 20.42 -17.29
CA ALA A 30 16.66 19.01 -17.02
C ALA A 30 15.43 18.20 -17.44
N GLU A 31 15.60 17.39 -18.49
CA GLU A 31 14.62 16.42 -18.93
C GLU A 31 14.34 15.45 -17.77
N PRO A 32 13.07 15.20 -17.40
CA PRO A 32 12.77 14.12 -16.47
C PRO A 32 13.20 12.81 -17.13
N ALA A 33 14.07 12.06 -16.43
CA ALA A 33 14.53 10.76 -16.85
C ALA A 33 13.33 9.88 -17.25
N ALA A 34 13.25 9.56 -18.53
CA ALA A 34 12.19 8.76 -19.10
C ALA A 34 12.07 7.44 -18.34
N GLU A 35 10.90 7.24 -17.76
CA GLU A 35 10.46 6.01 -17.13
C GLU A 35 10.53 4.89 -18.18
N ALA A 36 11.56 4.05 -18.08
CA ALA A 36 11.71 2.90 -18.97
C ALA A 36 10.60 1.89 -18.64
N LYS A 37 9.48 2.00 -19.36
CA LYS A 37 8.45 0.96 -19.40
C LYS A 37 9.14 -0.39 -19.68
N PRO A 38 8.69 -1.50 -19.04
CA PRO A 38 9.14 -2.83 -19.41
C PRO A 38 8.94 -3.01 -20.92
N ALA A 39 10.04 -3.18 -21.67
CA ALA A 39 9.98 -3.36 -23.11
C ALA A 39 9.09 -4.57 -23.45
N GLU A 40 8.16 -4.38 -24.38
CA GLU A 40 7.45 -5.51 -24.99
C GLU A 40 8.48 -6.50 -25.57
N PRO A 41 8.26 -7.82 -25.43
CA PRO A 41 9.23 -8.79 -25.90
C PRO A 41 9.40 -8.67 -27.41
N PRO A 42 10.65 -8.69 -27.92
CA PRO A 42 10.90 -8.61 -29.34
C PRO A 42 10.22 -9.78 -30.06
N PHE A 43 9.51 -9.47 -31.16
CA PHE A 43 8.90 -10.46 -32.04
C PHE A 43 9.93 -11.52 -32.47
N GLY A 44 9.60 -12.81 -32.31
CA GLY A 44 10.41 -13.93 -32.82
C GLY A 44 11.09 -14.84 -31.79
N GLN A 45 11.03 -14.55 -30.48
CA GLN A 45 11.57 -15.48 -29.48
C GLN A 45 10.66 -16.69 -29.25
N THR A 46 11.24 -17.88 -29.36
CA THR A 46 10.60 -19.15 -29.00
C THR A 46 10.36 -19.23 -27.48
N ALA A 47 9.42 -20.08 -27.06
CA ALA A 47 9.16 -20.32 -25.64
C ALA A 47 10.37 -20.89 -24.87
N ALA A 48 11.32 -21.53 -25.57
CA ALA A 48 12.56 -22.03 -24.97
C ALA A 48 13.54 -20.89 -24.67
N GLU A 49 13.69 -19.94 -25.60
CA GLU A 49 14.56 -18.77 -25.43
C GLU A 49 14.08 -17.87 -24.29
N ARG A 50 12.76 -17.66 -24.19
CA ARG A 50 12.16 -16.91 -23.06
C ARG A 50 12.46 -17.55 -21.72
N ARG A 51 12.26 -18.87 -21.60
CA ARG A 51 12.55 -19.62 -20.36
C ARG A 51 14.03 -19.53 -19.98
N ARG A 52 14.92 -19.58 -20.97
CA ARG A 52 16.37 -19.42 -20.74
C ARG A 52 16.70 -18.01 -20.27
N ALA A 53 16.17 -16.97 -20.93
CA ALA A 53 16.38 -15.58 -20.53
C ALA A 53 15.84 -15.29 -19.13
N GLU A 54 14.66 -15.80 -18.79
CA GLU A 54 14.08 -15.70 -17.45
C GLU A 54 14.92 -16.42 -16.40
N ALA A 55 15.44 -17.62 -16.72
CA ALA A 55 16.34 -18.35 -15.83
C ALA A 55 17.65 -17.59 -15.58
N GLU A 56 18.24 -16.96 -16.60
CA GLU A 56 19.45 -16.12 -16.44
C GLU A 56 19.16 -14.86 -15.63
N ARG A 57 18.01 -14.20 -15.86
CA ARG A 57 17.56 -13.08 -15.02
C ARG A 57 17.39 -13.51 -13.57
N ARG A 58 16.79 -14.67 -13.32
CA ARG A 58 16.65 -15.21 -11.97
C ARG A 58 18.00 -15.51 -11.32
N LYS A 59 18.96 -16.09 -12.06
CA LYS A 59 20.35 -16.27 -11.59
C LYS A 59 21.01 -14.93 -11.25
N ALA A 60 20.70 -13.86 -12.00
CA ALA A 60 21.17 -12.50 -11.72
C ALA A 60 20.43 -11.80 -10.57
N GLY A 61 19.45 -12.46 -9.94
CA GLY A 61 18.64 -11.87 -8.86
C GLY A 61 17.52 -10.95 -9.35
N LEU A 62 17.15 -11.02 -10.63
CA LEU A 62 16.13 -10.20 -11.27
C LEU A 62 14.87 -11.01 -11.57
N GLY A 63 13.74 -10.32 -11.73
CA GLY A 63 12.45 -10.93 -12.03
C GLY A 63 11.46 -10.82 -10.87
N THR A 64 10.52 -11.75 -10.79
CA THR A 64 9.48 -11.73 -9.76
C THR A 64 9.99 -12.28 -8.44
N TYR A 65 9.72 -11.54 -7.37
CA TYR A 65 9.99 -11.92 -6.00
C TYR A 65 8.75 -11.69 -5.14
N TRP A 66 8.72 -12.34 -3.98
CA TRP A 66 7.68 -12.16 -2.98
C TRP A 66 8.31 -11.83 -1.64
N VAL A 67 7.58 -11.09 -0.81
CA VAL A 67 7.98 -10.84 0.58
C VAL A 67 7.79 -12.11 1.41
N LYS A 68 8.83 -12.62 2.07
CA LYS A 68 8.74 -13.84 2.91
C LYS A 68 8.68 -13.56 4.42
N THR A 69 8.98 -12.35 4.84
CA THR A 69 8.84 -11.91 6.23
C THR A 69 7.47 -11.29 6.45
N ASP A 70 6.99 -11.21 7.69
CA ASP A 70 5.71 -10.54 7.99
C ASP A 70 5.69 -9.10 7.48
N VAL A 71 6.81 -8.41 7.66
CA VAL A 71 7.02 -7.04 7.20
C VAL A 71 8.43 -6.96 6.60
N ALA A 72 8.54 -6.41 5.39
CA ALA A 72 9.78 -5.91 4.84
C ALA A 72 9.75 -4.38 4.71
N THR A 73 10.93 -3.77 4.68
CA THR A 73 11.09 -2.32 4.62
C THR A 73 11.64 -1.92 3.26
N GLU A 74 11.04 -0.90 2.68
CA GLU A 74 11.56 -0.27 1.47
C GLU A 74 12.28 1.03 1.82
N HIS A 75 13.40 1.27 1.16
CA HIS A 75 14.31 2.37 1.42
C HIS A 75 14.51 3.24 0.16
N GLU A 76 14.84 4.52 0.35
CA GLU A 76 15.18 5.45 -0.75
C GLU A 76 16.46 5.02 -1.49
N SER A 77 17.40 4.43 -0.76
CA SER A 77 18.69 3.93 -1.25
C SER A 77 19.12 2.71 -0.45
N PRO A 78 20.11 1.93 -0.91
CA PRO A 78 20.71 0.86 -0.12
C PRO A 78 21.20 1.37 1.25
N GLY A 79 20.58 0.90 2.33
CA GLY A 79 20.89 1.32 3.70
C GLY A 79 20.37 2.72 4.09
N GLY A 80 19.63 3.39 3.21
CA GLY A 80 19.06 4.71 3.45
C GLY A 80 17.84 4.70 4.37
N LYS A 81 17.10 5.81 4.38
CA LYS A 81 15.87 5.97 5.16
C LYS A 81 14.79 4.99 4.69
N VAL A 82 14.07 4.41 5.65
CA VAL A 82 12.84 3.63 5.37
C VAL A 82 11.74 4.60 4.93
N VAL A 83 11.17 4.36 3.76
CA VAL A 83 10.07 5.17 3.19
C VAL A 83 8.76 4.42 3.06
N ASN A 84 8.81 3.09 3.09
CA ASN A 84 7.60 2.29 3.03
C ASN A 84 7.80 0.93 3.71
N ARG A 85 6.67 0.26 3.94
CA ARG A 85 6.60 -1.12 4.41
C ARG A 85 5.78 -1.92 3.43
N ILE A 86 6.23 -3.14 3.20
CA ILE A 86 5.55 -4.14 2.37
C ILE A 86 5.43 -5.43 3.19
N TYR A 87 4.47 -6.27 2.82
CA TYR A 87 3.93 -7.31 3.67
C TYR A 87 4.06 -8.69 3.04
N TYR A 88 4.08 -9.72 3.89
CA TYR A 88 4.19 -11.12 3.49
C TYR A 88 3.32 -11.46 2.27
N GLY A 89 3.89 -12.16 1.30
CA GLY A 89 3.20 -12.59 0.09
C GLY A 89 3.02 -11.50 -0.98
N GLN A 90 3.31 -10.23 -0.70
CA GLN A 90 3.27 -9.20 -1.74
C GLN A 90 4.28 -9.51 -2.85
N LYS A 91 3.79 -9.46 -4.09
CA LYS A 91 4.56 -9.71 -5.31
C LYS A 91 5.25 -8.42 -5.75
N LEU A 92 6.55 -8.52 -6.03
CA LEU A 92 7.41 -7.42 -6.45
C LEU A 92 8.16 -7.81 -7.71
N THR A 93 8.46 -6.81 -8.55
CA THR A 93 9.42 -6.97 -9.65
C THR A 93 10.77 -6.40 -9.24
N VAL A 94 11.81 -7.24 -9.27
CA VAL A 94 13.21 -6.83 -9.09
C VAL A 94 13.84 -6.59 -10.44
N PHE A 95 14.33 -5.37 -10.67
CA PHE A 95 15.00 -5.00 -11.92
C PHE A 95 16.45 -4.59 -11.72
N GLU A 96 16.91 -4.43 -10.48
CA GLU A 96 18.29 -4.11 -10.16
C GLU A 96 18.71 -4.77 -8.84
N LYS A 97 19.97 -5.22 -8.76
CA LYS A 97 20.59 -5.76 -7.56
C LYS A 97 21.89 -5.01 -7.27
N ARG A 98 22.09 -4.59 -6.03
CA ARG A 98 23.35 -4.01 -5.53
C ARG A 98 23.70 -4.64 -4.18
N GLY A 99 24.66 -5.57 -4.17
CA GLY A 99 24.98 -6.36 -2.98
C GLY A 99 23.74 -7.10 -2.45
N ASP A 100 23.39 -6.84 -1.19
CA ASP A 100 22.23 -7.43 -0.51
C ASP A 100 20.92 -6.64 -0.73
N TRP A 101 20.91 -5.67 -1.64
CA TRP A 101 19.77 -4.80 -1.89
C TRP A 101 19.19 -5.04 -3.28
N TYR A 102 17.88 -5.23 -3.33
CA TYR A 102 17.11 -5.34 -4.56
C TYR A 102 16.31 -4.07 -4.76
N ARG A 103 16.35 -3.52 -5.98
CA ARG A 103 15.47 -2.45 -6.38
C ARG A 103 14.17 -3.07 -6.86
N THR A 104 13.14 -2.90 -6.05
CA THR A 104 11.81 -3.49 -6.20
C THR A 104 10.80 -2.45 -6.67
N VAL A 105 9.82 -2.89 -7.45
CA VAL A 105 8.64 -2.10 -7.81
C VAL A 105 7.40 -2.99 -7.70
N GLU A 106 6.37 -2.46 -7.06
CA GLU A 106 4.99 -2.96 -7.15
C GLU A 106 4.35 -2.30 -8.38
N ASP A 107 3.50 -3.02 -9.12
CA ASP A 107 2.94 -2.53 -10.38
C ASP A 107 2.27 -1.16 -10.20
N GLY A 108 2.77 -0.15 -10.92
CA GLY A 108 2.27 1.23 -10.87
C GLY A 108 2.86 2.12 -9.77
N PHE A 109 3.87 1.65 -9.01
CA PHE A 109 4.50 2.40 -7.92
C PHE A 109 5.94 2.82 -8.23
N VAL A 110 6.45 3.74 -7.43
CA VAL A 110 7.85 4.19 -7.50
C VAL A 110 8.78 3.09 -7.01
N ALA A 111 9.82 2.79 -7.77
CA ALA A 111 10.81 1.79 -7.39
C ALA A 111 11.63 2.19 -6.16
N ARG A 112 11.83 1.25 -5.24
CA ARG A 112 12.54 1.43 -3.96
C ARG A 112 13.48 0.28 -3.67
N TRP A 113 14.26 0.38 -2.60
CA TRP A 113 15.26 -0.62 -2.23
C TRP A 113 14.78 -1.50 -1.06
N THR A 114 14.77 -2.81 -1.27
CA THR A 114 14.40 -3.82 -0.26
C THR A 114 15.57 -4.77 -0.04
N ARG A 115 15.77 -5.26 1.19
CA ARG A 115 16.83 -6.25 1.44
C ARG A 115 16.47 -7.58 0.79
N ALA A 116 17.41 -8.17 0.03
CA ALA A 116 17.26 -9.49 -0.58
C ALA A 116 16.92 -10.57 0.45
N SER A 117 17.46 -10.45 1.67
CA SER A 117 17.17 -11.35 2.79
C SER A 117 15.70 -11.40 3.22
N GLN A 118 14.88 -10.40 2.88
CA GLN A 118 13.45 -10.32 3.19
C GLN A 118 12.56 -10.85 2.05
N LEU A 119 13.18 -11.23 0.93
CA LEU A 119 12.50 -11.67 -0.28
C LEU A 119 12.76 -13.15 -0.58
N THR A 120 11.91 -13.71 -1.43
CA THR A 120 11.98 -15.07 -1.98
C THR A 120 11.64 -15.03 -3.45
N ASP A 121 12.30 -15.86 -4.26
CA ASP A 121 12.03 -16.03 -5.70
C ASP A 121 10.92 -17.05 -5.98
N ARG A 122 10.30 -17.56 -4.92
CA ARG A 122 9.16 -18.48 -4.94
C ARG A 122 8.04 -17.89 -4.12
N GLU A 123 6.83 -17.92 -4.67
CA GLU A 123 5.63 -17.54 -3.95
C GLU A 123 5.54 -18.29 -2.62
N PRO A 124 5.51 -17.59 -1.48
CA PRO A 124 5.43 -18.23 -0.20
C PRO A 124 4.02 -18.81 -0.02
N PRO A 125 3.85 -19.93 0.71
CA PRO A 125 2.55 -20.50 0.95
C PRO A 125 1.65 -19.51 1.70
N ALA A 126 0.34 -19.58 1.47
CA ALA A 126 -0.62 -18.85 2.28
C ALA A 126 -0.41 -19.19 3.76
N LYS A 127 -0.47 -18.17 4.63
CA LYS A 127 -0.41 -18.39 6.07
C LYS A 127 -1.66 -19.15 6.52
N PRO A 128 -1.54 -20.10 7.46
CA PRO A 128 -2.72 -20.65 8.09
C PRO A 128 -3.49 -19.52 8.77
N ALA A 129 -4.82 -19.55 8.66
CA ALA A 129 -5.67 -18.59 9.34
C ALA A 129 -5.36 -18.60 10.84
N TYR A 130 -5.00 -17.45 11.38
CA TYR A 130 -4.80 -17.28 12.80
C TYR A 130 -6.14 -17.42 13.50
N ALA A 131 -6.26 -18.44 14.36
CA ALA A 131 -7.51 -18.77 15.05
C ALA A 131 -7.91 -17.73 16.13
N GLY A 132 -7.12 -16.67 16.32
CA GLY A 132 -7.26 -15.76 17.43
C GLY A 132 -6.64 -16.30 18.73
N PRO A 133 -6.70 -15.51 19.81
CA PRO A 133 -6.32 -15.98 21.14
C PRO A 133 -7.27 -17.12 21.61
N ASP A 134 -6.75 -18.04 22.42
CA ASP A 134 -7.38 -19.29 22.92
C ASP A 134 -8.92 -19.32 22.87
N GLY A 135 -9.48 -19.88 21.79
CA GLY A 135 -10.92 -20.12 21.67
C GLY A 135 -11.76 -18.95 21.11
N ALA A 136 -11.14 -17.90 20.56
CA ALA A 136 -11.82 -16.80 19.87
C ALA A 136 -12.46 -17.19 18.51
N VAL A 137 -12.81 -18.46 18.35
CA VAL A 137 -13.51 -18.99 17.18
C VAL A 137 -15.02 -18.80 17.41
N ASP A 138 -15.62 -17.86 16.67
CA ASP A 138 -17.07 -17.68 16.65
C ASP A 138 -17.58 -18.03 15.24
N PRO A 139 -18.54 -18.96 15.09
CA PRO A 139 -19.03 -19.37 13.77
C PRO A 139 -19.73 -18.24 12.99
N ARG A 140 -20.07 -17.13 13.65
CA ARG A 140 -20.64 -15.93 13.02
C ARG A 140 -19.57 -15.03 12.40
N ILE A 141 -18.28 -15.28 12.65
CA ILE A 141 -17.19 -14.58 11.98
C ILE A 141 -16.88 -15.36 10.69
N ALA A 142 -17.02 -14.70 9.54
CA ALA A 142 -16.78 -15.35 8.26
C ALA A 142 -15.31 -15.79 8.13
N LYS A 143 -15.10 -16.84 7.33
CA LYS A 143 -13.75 -17.29 6.99
C LYS A 143 -13.00 -16.13 6.34
N ASP A 144 -11.78 -15.87 6.79
CA ASP A 144 -10.91 -14.80 6.29
C ASP A 144 -11.42 -13.36 6.59
N ALA A 145 -12.45 -13.21 7.45
CA ALA A 145 -12.94 -11.89 7.86
C ALA A 145 -11.93 -11.10 8.69
N ILE A 146 -11.09 -11.78 9.48
CA ILE A 146 -10.04 -11.17 10.27
C ILE A 146 -8.69 -11.51 9.62
N PRO A 147 -7.87 -10.51 9.25
CA PRO A 147 -6.57 -10.77 8.61
C PRO A 147 -5.59 -11.48 9.55
N ASN A 148 -4.60 -12.14 8.96
CA ASN A 148 -3.54 -12.80 9.71
C ASN A 148 -2.50 -11.79 10.24
N PRO A 149 -1.76 -12.15 11.30
CA PRO A 149 -0.59 -11.39 11.70
C PRO A 149 0.41 -11.21 10.53
N GLY A 150 0.80 -9.95 10.30
CA GLY A 150 1.65 -9.50 9.20
C GLY A 150 0.90 -9.03 7.96
N GLU A 151 -0.36 -9.41 7.78
CA GLU A 151 -1.18 -8.87 6.68
C GLU A 151 -1.55 -7.41 6.98
N TYR A 152 -1.49 -6.57 5.95
CA TYR A 152 -1.79 -5.13 6.03
C TYR A 152 -1.01 -4.36 7.13
N GLY A 153 0.11 -4.93 7.60
CA GLY A 153 0.91 -4.36 8.68
C GLY A 153 0.36 -4.58 10.09
N LEU A 154 -0.64 -5.45 10.24
CA LEU A 154 -1.20 -5.80 11.53
C LEU A 154 -0.23 -6.68 12.33
N THR A 155 0.08 -6.28 13.55
CA THR A 155 0.80 -7.13 14.50
C THR A 155 -0.12 -8.20 15.05
N LYS A 156 0.44 -9.26 15.66
CA LYS A 156 -0.37 -10.25 16.41
C LYS A 156 -1.29 -9.56 17.45
N ALA A 157 -0.79 -8.51 18.11
CA ALA A 157 -1.58 -7.78 19.09
C ALA A 157 -2.76 -7.00 18.46
N ASP A 158 -2.58 -6.44 17.26
CA ASP A 158 -3.67 -5.82 16.50
C ASP A 158 -4.72 -6.86 16.12
N VAL A 159 -4.29 -8.03 15.62
CA VAL A 159 -5.20 -9.12 15.25
C VAL A 159 -5.96 -9.66 16.48
N ASP A 160 -5.29 -9.81 17.62
CA ASP A 160 -5.93 -10.18 18.89
C ASP A 160 -7.00 -9.14 19.32
N ILE A 161 -6.78 -7.85 19.05
CA ILE A 161 -7.77 -6.79 19.28
C ILE A 161 -8.97 -6.95 18.34
N LEU A 162 -8.75 -7.27 17.06
CA LEU A 162 -9.81 -7.52 16.09
C LEU A 162 -10.69 -8.71 16.50
N HIS A 163 -10.09 -9.82 16.95
CA HIS A 163 -10.87 -10.97 17.45
C HIS A 163 -11.72 -10.60 18.66
N ARG A 164 -11.16 -9.91 19.66
CA ARG A 164 -11.92 -9.46 20.84
C ARG A 164 -13.02 -8.46 20.47
N GLY A 165 -12.73 -7.54 19.56
CA GLY A 165 -13.69 -6.54 19.08
C GLY A 165 -14.84 -7.16 18.30
N ALA A 166 -14.55 -8.07 17.37
CA ALA A 166 -15.56 -8.85 16.64
C ALA A 166 -16.51 -9.56 17.60
N ARG A 167 -15.96 -10.24 18.61
CA ARG A 167 -16.76 -10.93 19.63
C ARG A 167 -17.60 -9.95 20.46
N ARG A 168 -17.00 -8.85 20.92
CA ARG A 168 -17.73 -7.80 21.65
C ARG A 168 -18.89 -7.25 20.84
N VAL A 169 -18.70 -6.98 19.55
CA VAL A 169 -19.76 -6.49 18.66
C VAL A 169 -20.87 -7.54 18.56
N LEU A 170 -20.53 -8.80 18.28
CA LEU A 170 -21.52 -9.88 18.20
C LEU A 170 -22.28 -10.15 19.51
N ASP A 171 -21.67 -9.85 20.66
CA ASP A 171 -22.29 -10.04 21.99
C ASP A 171 -23.13 -8.83 22.42
N THR A 172 -22.88 -7.64 21.86
CA THR A 172 -23.54 -6.38 22.28
C THR A 172 -24.50 -5.81 21.24
N ARG A 173 -24.38 -6.22 19.97
CA ARG A 173 -25.25 -5.84 18.86
C ARG A 173 -26.10 -7.03 18.41
N PRO A 174 -27.34 -7.19 18.92
CA PRO A 174 -28.20 -8.32 18.56
C PRO A 174 -28.70 -8.26 17.11
N ASP A 175 -28.60 -7.10 16.47
CA ASP A 175 -28.86 -6.90 15.04
C ASP A 175 -27.71 -7.38 14.15
N CYS A 176 -26.54 -7.70 14.74
CA CYS A 176 -25.38 -8.21 14.04
C CYS A 176 -25.46 -9.72 13.83
N GLU A 177 -25.75 -10.14 12.59
CA GLU A 177 -25.89 -11.56 12.24
C GLU A 177 -24.54 -12.25 12.01
N GLY A 178 -23.49 -11.47 11.75
CA GLY A 178 -22.13 -11.97 11.54
C GLY A 178 -21.12 -10.89 11.17
N ILE A 179 -19.85 -11.25 11.21
CA ILE A 179 -18.73 -10.37 10.82
C ILE A 179 -18.21 -10.80 9.46
N GLU A 180 -18.20 -9.88 8.49
CA GLU A 180 -17.75 -10.14 7.12
C GLU A 180 -16.29 -9.72 6.88
N SER A 181 -15.84 -8.67 7.55
CA SER A 181 -14.46 -8.20 7.48
C SER A 181 -14.09 -7.42 8.74
N ALA A 182 -12.80 -7.25 8.98
CA ALA A 182 -12.26 -6.55 10.13
C ALA A 182 -10.88 -5.97 9.78
N ASP A 183 -10.57 -4.76 10.24
CA ASP A 183 -9.24 -4.18 10.03
C ASP A 183 -8.97 -3.03 11.02
N LYS A 184 -7.72 -2.55 11.05
CA LYS A 184 -7.32 -1.33 11.71
C LYS A 184 -7.62 -0.13 10.81
N SER A 185 -8.22 0.92 11.38
CA SER A 185 -8.53 2.13 10.64
C SER A 185 -7.25 2.87 10.25
N VAL A 186 -7.13 3.19 8.96
CA VAL A 186 -6.05 4.06 8.44
C VAL A 186 -6.34 5.55 8.64
N ASN A 187 -7.61 5.90 8.85
CA ASN A 187 -8.07 7.30 8.99
C ASN A 187 -8.28 7.72 10.44
N LYS A 188 -8.40 6.76 11.37
CA LYS A 188 -8.60 7.02 12.80
C LYS A 188 -7.50 6.33 13.61
N PRO A 189 -6.64 7.09 14.32
CA PRO A 189 -5.57 6.50 15.11
C PRO A 189 -6.14 5.57 16.18
N ASP A 190 -5.43 4.48 16.47
CA ASP A 190 -5.77 3.48 17.50
C ASP A 190 -7.19 2.94 17.46
N THR A 191 -7.81 2.99 16.27
CA THR A 191 -9.17 2.55 16.02
C THR A 191 -9.16 1.35 15.10
N TYR A 192 -10.05 0.42 15.40
CA TYR A 192 -10.31 -0.79 14.65
C TYR A 192 -11.76 -0.78 14.22
N TYR A 193 -12.09 -1.59 13.23
CA TYR A 193 -13.47 -1.80 12.85
C TYR A 193 -13.73 -3.24 12.47
N VAL A 194 -15.00 -3.60 12.58
CA VAL A 194 -15.56 -4.79 11.94
C VAL A 194 -16.73 -4.38 11.06
N THR A 195 -16.92 -5.10 9.96
CA THR A 195 -18.07 -4.98 9.09
C THR A 195 -19.10 -6.01 9.54
N CYS A 196 -20.19 -5.51 10.09
CA CYS A 196 -21.28 -6.30 10.63
C CYS A 196 -22.36 -6.49 9.56
N ARG A 197 -22.80 -7.72 9.33
CA ARG A 197 -23.93 -8.05 8.47
C ARG A 197 -25.25 -7.88 9.23
N ILE A 198 -26.14 -7.04 8.72
CA ILE A 198 -27.43 -6.68 9.32
C ILE A 198 -28.51 -6.77 8.23
N ARG A 199 -29.38 -7.78 8.30
CA ARG A 199 -30.57 -7.91 7.43
C ARG A 199 -30.33 -7.64 5.94
N GLY A 200 -29.26 -8.21 5.39
CA GLY A 200 -28.89 -8.04 3.96
C GLY A 200 -28.15 -6.74 3.63
N SER A 201 -27.76 -5.96 4.64
CA SER A 201 -26.85 -4.81 4.52
C SER A 201 -25.60 -5.02 5.38
N VAL A 202 -24.61 -4.15 5.20
CA VAL A 202 -23.38 -4.15 5.99
C VAL A 202 -23.15 -2.80 6.67
N GLU A 203 -22.65 -2.82 7.89
CA GLU A 203 -22.36 -1.61 8.67
C GLU A 203 -20.98 -1.73 9.33
N ASN A 204 -20.17 -0.67 9.25
CA ASN A 204 -18.89 -0.60 9.95
C ASN A 204 -19.10 -0.22 11.41
N VAL A 205 -18.67 -1.08 12.32
CA VAL A 205 -18.66 -0.85 13.77
C VAL A 205 -17.23 -0.60 14.21
N PHE A 206 -16.97 0.59 14.72
CA PHE A 206 -15.64 1.01 15.17
C PHE A 206 -15.47 0.78 16.67
N PHE A 207 -14.25 0.45 17.08
CA PHE A 207 -13.87 0.29 18.48
C PHE A 207 -12.37 0.52 18.67
N THR A 208 -11.97 0.73 19.91
CA THR A 208 -10.59 1.00 20.33
C THR A 208 -10.05 -0.16 21.15
N LYS A 209 -8.72 -0.17 21.33
CA LYS A 209 -8.04 -1.13 22.22
C LYS A 209 -8.59 -1.07 23.65
N ALA A 210 -8.88 0.12 24.16
CA ALA A 210 -9.36 0.31 25.53
C ALA A 210 -10.75 -0.32 25.74
N GLU A 211 -11.64 -0.17 24.75
CA GLU A 211 -12.98 -0.74 24.82
C GLU A 211 -12.95 -2.27 24.87
N VAL A 212 -12.04 -2.92 24.12
CA VAL A 212 -11.95 -4.39 24.11
C VAL A 212 -11.15 -4.98 25.27
N ALA A 213 -10.37 -4.17 26.01
CA ALA A 213 -9.56 -4.64 27.14
C ALA A 213 -10.35 -4.74 28.47
N SER A 214 -11.56 -4.21 28.50
CA SER A 214 -12.36 -4.02 29.73
C SER A 214 -13.21 -5.22 30.17
N ARG A 215 -12.97 -6.43 29.63
CA ARG A 215 -13.70 -7.65 29.97
C ARG A 215 -12.81 -8.88 29.96
#